data_AF-A0A252BXX4-F1
#
_entry.id   AF-A0A252BXX4-F1
#
_cell.length_a   1.000
_cell.length_b   1.000
_cell.length_c   1.000
_cell.angle_alpha   90.00
_cell.angle_beta   90.00
_cell.angle_gamma   90.00
#
_symmetry.space_group_name_H-M   'P 1'
#
loop_
_entity.id
_entity.type
_entity.pdbx_description
1 polymer ?
#
loop_
_entity_poly.entity_id
_entity_poly.type
_entity_poly.pdbx_seq_one_letter_code
_entity_poly.pdbx_strand_id
1 'polypeptide(L)'
;MREWIPAGQTSLQSCFVPDFTPHDLRHTWASWHYCVHRDLLRLQTDGAWSNINTVTIYAKLMPEAYKDQIERWWREGPHVGNAN
;
A
#
# COMPACT_ATOMS: atom_id res chain seq x y z
N MET A 1 -11.48 -6.35 14.84
CA MET A 1 -12.38 -7.53 14.78
C MET A 1 -13.74 -7.01 14.34
N ARG A 2 -14.32 -7.54 13.27
CA ARG A 2 -15.66 -7.14 12.81
C ARG A 2 -16.64 -8.23 13.20
N GLU A 3 -17.72 -7.82 13.86
CA GLU A 3 -18.79 -8.69 14.31
C GLU A 3 -20.06 -8.38 13.51
N TRP A 4 -20.80 -9.42 13.11
CA TRP A 4 -22.07 -9.25 12.43
C TRP A 4 -22.97 -10.47 12.63
N ILE A 5 -24.28 -10.27 12.48
CA ILE A 5 -25.27 -11.36 12.43
C ILE A 5 -25.74 -11.48 10.97
N PRO A 6 -25.40 -12.56 10.25
CA PRO A 6 -25.86 -12.75 8.87
C PRO A 6 -27.39 -12.80 8.78
N ALA A 7 -27.95 -12.28 7.69
CA ALA A 7 -29.39 -12.37 7.44
C ALA A 7 -29.84 -13.84 7.42
N GLY A 8 -30.83 -14.18 8.25
CA GLY A 8 -31.34 -15.55 8.38
C GLY A 8 -30.56 -16.46 9.33
N GLN A 9 -29.52 -15.96 10.01
CA GLN A 9 -28.81 -16.68 11.08
C GLN A 9 -29.11 -16.07 12.45
N THR A 10 -28.98 -16.89 13.49
CA THR A 10 -29.16 -16.49 14.90
C THR A 10 -27.83 -16.35 15.65
N SER A 11 -26.72 -16.80 15.07
CA SER A 11 -25.40 -16.75 15.70
C SER A 11 -24.60 -15.52 15.26
N LEU A 12 -23.92 -14.91 16.22
CA LEU A 12 -22.94 -13.85 15.97
C LEU A 12 -21.72 -14.46 15.28
N GLN A 13 -21.33 -13.88 14.15
CA GLN A 13 -20.10 -14.21 13.45
C GLN A 13 -19.08 -13.11 13.71
N SER A 14 -17.80 -13.49 13.81
CA SER A 14 -16.70 -12.54 13.91
C SER A 14 -15.57 -12.93 12.97
N CYS A 15 -14.91 -11.94 12.41
CA CYS A 15 -13.69 -12.14 11.65
C CYS A 15 -12.66 -11.05 11.98
N PHE A 16 -11.39 -11.40 11.90
CA PHE A 16 -10.34 -10.41 11.91
C PHE A 16 -10.37 -9.67 10.57
N VAL A 17 -10.55 -8.35 10.64
CA VAL A 17 -10.42 -7.43 9.52
C VAL A 17 -9.34 -6.44 9.94
N PRO A 18 -8.16 -6.45 9.29
CA PRO A 18 -7.11 -5.50 9.60
C PRO A 18 -7.50 -4.10 9.13
N ASP A 19 -6.98 -3.07 9.80
CA ASP A 19 -7.19 -1.67 9.39
C ASP A 19 -6.53 -1.37 8.03
N PHE A 20 -5.49 -2.12 7.67
CA PHE A 20 -4.79 -2.04 6.40
C PHE A 20 -4.51 -3.44 5.85
N THR A 21 -4.69 -3.58 4.55
CA THR A 21 -4.39 -4.80 3.81
C THR A 21 -3.08 -4.64 3.04
N PRO A 22 -2.44 -5.74 2.60
CA PRO A 22 -1.30 -5.67 1.68
C PRO A 22 -1.61 -4.91 0.38
N HIS A 23 -2.87 -4.88 -0.05
CA HIS A 23 -3.32 -4.11 -1.20
C HIS A 23 -3.19 -2.59 -0.95
N ASP A 24 -3.58 -2.12 0.24
CA ASP A 24 -3.46 -0.70 0.63
C ASP A 24 -1.99 -0.27 0.71
N LEU A 25 -1.13 -1.14 1.26
CA LEU A 25 0.31 -0.90 1.30
C LEU A 25 0.92 -0.85 -0.10
N ARG A 26 0.45 -1.69 -1.02
CA ARG A 26 0.88 -1.67 -2.43
C ARG A 26 0.48 -0.38 -3.13
N HIS A 27 -0.70 0.17 -2.85
CA HIS A 27 -1.10 1.50 -3.33
C HIS A 27 -0.18 2.61 -2.81
N THR A 28 0.16 2.55 -1.52
CA THR A 28 1.06 3.51 -0.88
C THR A 28 2.44 3.48 -1.54
N TRP A 29 3.03 2.29 -1.66
CA TRP A 29 4.32 2.10 -2.33
C TRP A 29 4.32 2.59 -3.78
N ALA A 30 3.30 2.26 -4.57
CA ALA A 30 3.21 2.65 -5.97
C ALA A 30 3.16 4.18 -6.15
N SER A 31 2.38 4.85 -5.30
CA SER A 31 2.22 6.31 -5.33
C SER A 31 3.54 7.00 -4.94
N TRP A 32 4.26 6.46 -3.96
CA TRP A 32 5.56 6.97 -3.53
C TRP A 32 6.65 6.76 -4.58
N HIS A 33 6.72 5.56 -5.15
CA HIS A 33 7.64 5.24 -6.23
C HIS A 33 7.46 6.17 -7.43
N TYR A 34 6.21 6.38 -7.87
CA TYR A 34 5.93 7.34 -8.93
C TYR A 34 6.24 8.78 -8.53
N CYS A 35 5.98 9.19 -7.28
CA CYS A 35 6.34 10.53 -6.79
C CYS A 35 7.84 10.80 -6.88
N VAL A 36 8.68 9.82 -6.53
CA VAL A 36 10.15 9.96 -6.52
C VAL A 36 10.75 9.86 -7.92
N HIS A 37 10.28 8.89 -8.72
CA HIS A 37 10.92 8.55 -9.99
C HIS A 37 10.23 9.13 -11.22
N ARG A 38 8.92 9.44 -11.13
CA ARG A 38 8.09 9.96 -12.24
C ARG A 38 8.12 9.08 -13.51
N ASP A 39 8.35 7.78 -13.33
CA ASP A 39 8.50 6.80 -14.42
C ASP A 39 7.54 5.62 -14.21
N LEU A 40 6.52 5.54 -15.08
CA LEU A 40 5.51 4.47 -15.02
C LEU A 40 6.04 3.13 -15.54
N LEU A 41 6.99 3.12 -16.47
CA LEU A 41 7.56 1.87 -17.00
C LEU A 41 8.48 1.24 -15.95
N ARG A 42 9.30 2.05 -15.30
CA ARG A 42 10.10 1.60 -14.16
C ARG A 42 9.21 1.08 -13.04
N LEU A 43 8.14 1.81 -12.69
CA LEU A 43 7.18 1.36 -11.69
C LEU A 43 6.53 0.02 -12.08
N GLN A 44 6.20 -0.17 -13.36
CA GLN A 44 5.66 -1.43 -13.87
C GLN A 44 6.64 -2.59 -13.64
N THR A 45 7.91 -2.41 -14.00
CA THR A 45 8.97 -3.40 -13.87
C THR A 45 9.25 -3.71 -12.39
N ASP A 46 9.50 -2.69 -11.57
CA ASP A 46 9.82 -2.85 -10.15
C ASP A 46 8.64 -3.44 -9.37
N GLY A 47 7.42 -3.17 -9.81
CA GLY A 47 6.19 -3.71 -9.23
C GLY A 47 5.78 -5.07 -9.78
N ALA A 48 6.49 -5.61 -10.77
CA ALA A 48 6.15 -6.85 -11.47
C ALA A 48 4.71 -6.88 -12.00
N TRP A 49 4.20 -5.75 -12.51
CA TRP A 49 2.88 -5.72 -13.13
C TRP A 49 2.95 -6.09 -14.62
N SER A 50 2.09 -7.01 -15.03
CA SER A 50 1.98 -7.42 -16.44
C SER A 50 1.38 -6.34 -17.35
N ASN A 51 0.64 -5.36 -16.80
CA ASN A 51 -0.05 -4.34 -17.58
C ASN A 51 0.07 -2.94 -16.95
N ILE A 52 0.44 -1.95 -17.76
CA ILE A 52 0.57 -0.55 -17.38
C ILE A 52 -0.77 0.05 -16.89
N ASN A 53 -1.90 -0.40 -17.44
CA ASN A 53 -3.22 0.05 -16.98
C ASN A 53 -3.51 -0.38 -15.54
N THR A 54 -2.94 -1.49 -15.08
CA THR A 54 -3.04 -1.87 -13.67
C THR A 54 -2.19 -0.93 -12.82
N VAL A 55 -1.00 -0.54 -13.27
CA VAL A 55 -0.12 0.39 -12.56
C VAL A 55 -0.83 1.72 -12.26
N THR A 56 -1.57 2.27 -13.23
CA THR A 56 -2.28 3.55 -13.05
C THR A 56 -3.45 3.49 -12.06
N ILE A 57 -4.00 2.31 -11.81
CA ILE A 57 -4.97 2.11 -10.73
C ILE A 57 -4.27 2.31 -9.37
N TYR A 58 -3.06 1.76 -9.23
CA TYR A 58 -2.29 1.78 -7.99
C TYR A 58 -1.62 3.12 -7.70
N ALA A 59 -0.98 3.72 -8.69
CA ALA A 59 -0.21 4.95 -8.55
C ALA A 59 -1.12 6.19 -8.53
N LYS A 60 -1.39 6.72 -7.33
CA LYS A 60 -2.11 7.99 -7.18
C LYS A 60 -1.13 9.15 -7.29
N LEU A 61 -1.54 10.19 -8.01
CA LEU A 61 -0.71 11.37 -8.18
C LEU A 61 -0.52 12.06 -6.82
N MET A 62 0.73 12.20 -6.42
CA MET A 62 1.14 12.91 -5.21
C MET A 62 1.93 14.17 -5.58
N PRO A 63 1.82 15.25 -4.77
CA PRO A 63 2.67 16.43 -4.94
C PRO A 63 4.15 16.11 -4.78
N GLU A 64 5.00 16.74 -5.59
CA GLU A 64 6.45 16.56 -5.55
C GLU A 64 7.08 16.96 -4.21
N ALA A 65 6.43 17.86 -3.45
CA ALA A 65 6.86 18.28 -2.12
C ALA A 65 7.04 17.13 -1.10
N TYR A 66 6.46 15.95 -1.36
CA TYR A 66 6.61 14.77 -0.51
C TYR A 66 7.86 13.93 -0.84
N LYS A 67 8.53 14.17 -1.97
CA LYS A 67 9.68 13.37 -2.43
C LYS A 67 10.77 13.24 -1.36
N ASP A 68 11.19 14.35 -0.76
CA ASP A 68 12.27 14.34 0.24
C ASP A 68 11.91 13.52 1.48
N GLN A 69 10.64 13.58 1.90
CA GLN A 69 10.13 12.82 3.05
C GLN A 69 10.07 11.32 2.74
N ILE A 70 9.65 10.95 1.53
CA ILE A 70 9.62 9.56 1.06
C ILE A 70 11.03 8.98 1.02
N GLU A 71 11.97 9.69 0.38
CA GLU A 71 13.36 9.24 0.30
C GLU A 71 14.00 9.12 1.69
N ARG A 72 13.70 10.06 2.59
CA ARG A 72 14.13 9.99 3.98
C ARG A 72 13.60 8.73 4.66
N TRP A 73 12.31 8.44 4.53
CA TRP A 73 11.72 7.23 5.10
C TRP A 73 12.32 5.94 4.53
N TRP A 74 12.63 5.87 3.24
CA TRP A 74 13.30 4.69 2.68
C TRP A 74 14.72 4.49 3.21
N ARG A 75 15.44 5.57 3.54
CA ARG A 75 16.77 5.49 4.14
C ARG A 75 16.73 5.17 5.64
N GLU A 76 15.81 5.82 6.35
CA GLU A 76 15.76 5.84 7.83
C GLU A 76 14.63 4.98 8.40
N GLY A 77 13.95 4.19 7.56
CA GLY A 77 12.70 3.49 7.85
C GLY A 77 12.66 2.80 9.21
N PRO A 78 11.46 2.43 9.70
CA PRO A 78 11.24 2.11 11.10
C PRO A 78 12.31 1.14 11.56
N HIS A 79 13.09 1.57 12.56
CA HIS A 79 14.06 0.70 13.19
C HIS A 79 13.23 -0.39 13.86
N VAL A 80 13.11 -1.55 13.21
CA VAL A 80 12.60 -2.75 13.87
C VAL A 80 13.66 -3.05 14.91
N GLY A 81 13.44 -2.58 16.14
CA GLY A 81 14.36 -2.81 17.24
C GLY A 81 14.70 -4.29 17.26
N ASN A 82 16.01 -4.60 17.36
CA ASN A 82 16.51 -5.96 17.34
C ASN A 82 15.57 -6.86 18.14
N ALA A 83 14.98 -7.85 17.47
CA ALA A 83 14.23 -8.89 18.14
C ALA A 83 15.23 -9.70 18.99
N ASN A 84 15.44 -9.25 20.23
CA ASN A 84 16.13 -9.95 21.30
C ASN A 84 15.20 -9.99 22.51
#